data_AF-A0A818FUJ4-F1
#
_entry.id   AF-A0A818FUJ4-F1
#
_cell.length_a   1.000
_cell.length_b   1.000
_cell.length_c   1.000
_cell.angle_alpha   90.00
_cell.angle_beta   90.00
_cell.angle_gamma   90.00
#
_symmetry.space_group_name_H-M   'P 1'
#
loop_
_entity.id
_entity.type
_entity.pdbx_description
1 polymer ?
#
loop_
_entity_poly.entity_id
_entity_poly.type
_entity_poly.pdbx_seq_one_letter_code
_entity_poly.pdbx_strand_id
1 'polypeptide(L)' 'MLNEKSFRSHINILFCGDRDTAKSHLRQYIFRLISRTQYTNDKGTSVVGLTSDVTKDAGANQFVLQT' A
#
# COMPACT_ATOMS: atom_id res chain seq x y z
N MET A 1 -13.42 -18.90 -25.20
CA MET A 1 -12.76 -18.92 -23.88
C MET A 1 -13.48 -17.88 -23.04
N LEU A 2 -14.30 -18.31 -22.08
CA LEU A 2 -15.29 -17.46 -21.42
C LEU A 2 -14.62 -16.39 -20.57
N ASN A 3 -15.14 -15.17 -20.69
CA ASN A 3 -14.73 -13.98 -19.95
C ASN A 3 -15.06 -14.17 -18.46
N GLU A 4 -14.14 -14.74 -17.68
CA GLU A 4 -14.26 -14.79 -16.23
C GLU A 4 -14.10 -13.36 -15.68
N LYS A 5 -15.23 -12.72 -15.36
CA LYS A 5 -15.22 -11.48 -14.58
C LYS A 5 -14.74 -11.82 -13.17
N SER A 6 -13.50 -11.46 -12.85
CA SER A 6 -12.98 -11.53 -11.50
C SER A 6 -13.68 -10.50 -10.62
N PHE A 7 -14.39 -10.97 -9.59
CA PHE A 7 -15.00 -10.11 -8.59
C PHE A 7 -13.98 -9.77 -7.50
N ARG A 8 -13.89 -8.49 -7.12
CA ARG A 8 -13.02 -8.03 -6.04
C ARG A 8 -13.59 -8.43 -4.69
N SER A 9 -12.95 -9.38 -4.00
CA SER A 9 -13.35 -9.85 -2.66
C SER A 9 -12.85 -8.97 -1.50
N HIS A 10 -11.97 -8.00 -1.77
CA HIS A 10 -11.34 -7.16 -0.75
C HIS A 10 -12.18 -5.90 -0.47
N ILE A 11 -12.22 -5.45 0.78
CA ILE A 11 -12.96 -4.25 1.21
C ILE A 11 -11.97 -3.11 1.46
N ASN A 12 -12.31 -1.90 1.01
CA ASN A 12 -11.58 -0.67 1.33
C ASN A 12 -12.38 0.14 2.37
N ILE A 13 -11.71 0.63 3.41
CA ILE A 13 -12.33 1.41 4.50
C ILE A 13 -11.61 2.75 4.62
N LEU A 14 -12.37 3.85 4.69
CA LEU A 14 -11.87 5.20 4.94
C LEU A 14 -12.33 5.67 6.33
N PHE A 15 -11.40 6.13 7.16
CA PHE A 15 -11.72 6.81 8.41
C PHE A 15 -11.64 8.33 8.23
N CYS A 16 -12.77 9.02 8.40
CA CYS A 16 -12.88 10.48 8.31
C CYS A 16 -13.66 11.02 9.53
N GLY A 17 -13.35 12.23 9.99
CA GLY A 17 -14.04 12.90 11.11
C GLY A 17 -13.15 13.90 11.85
N ASP A 18 -13.53 14.27 13.07
CA ASP A 18 -12.85 15.30 13.86
C ASP A 18 -11.45 14.88 14.37
N ARG A 19 -10.65 15.88 14.78
CA ARG A 19 -9.39 15.63 15.50
C ARG A 19 -9.67 14.89 16.81
N ASP A 20 -8.67 14.16 17.31
CA ASP A 20 -8.72 13.44 18.60
C ASP A 20 -9.67 12.23 18.70
N THR A 21 -10.25 11.78 17.58
CA THR A 21 -11.10 10.56 17.51
C THR A 21 -10.31 9.24 17.36
N ALA A 22 -9.04 9.20 17.81
CA ALA A 22 -8.16 8.02 17.82
C ALA A 22 -7.97 7.25 16.48
N LYS A 23 -8.36 7.81 15.33
CA LYS A 23 -8.25 7.17 14.00
C LYS A 23 -6.83 6.66 13.67
N SER A 24 -5.80 7.46 13.97
CA SER A 24 -4.40 7.07 13.73
C SER A 24 -3.97 5.93 14.66
N HIS A 25 -4.42 5.93 15.92
CA HIS A 25 -4.15 4.84 16.87
C HIS A 25 -4.77 3.53 16.40
N LEU A 26 -6.00 3.56 15.87
CA LEU A 26 -6.67 2.37 15.33
C LEU A 26 -5.89 1.77 14.14
N ARG A 27 -5.50 2.58 13.16
CA ARG A 27 -4.69 2.11 12.01
C ARG A 27 -3.36 1.51 12.47
N GLN A 28 -2.69 2.15 13.43
CA GLN A 28 -1.42 1.66 13.95
C GLN A 28 -1.57 0.37 14.78
N TYR A 29 -2.66 0.23 15.51
CA TYR A 29 -3.01 -1.01 16.21
C TYR A 29 -3.25 -2.15 15.23
N ILE A 30 -4.05 -1.93 14.18
CA ILE A 30 -4.30 -2.94 13.13
C ILE A 30 -2.99 -3.37 12.46
N PHE A 31 -2.11 -2.42 12.14
CA PHE A 31 -0.81 -2.70 11.54
C PHE A 31 0.09 -3.59 12.42
N ARG A 32 0.01 -3.44 13.75
CA ARG A 32 0.75 -4.30 14.68
C ARG A 32 0.12 -5.68 14.86
N LEU A 33 -1.19 -5.78 14.64
CA LEU A 33 -1.95 -7.02 14.85
C LEU A 33 -1.81 -8.00 13.68
N ILE A 34 -1.74 -7.50 12.44
CA ILE A 34 -1.81 -8.34 11.23
C ILE A 34 -0.43 -8.50 10.60
N SER A 35 0.01 -9.74 10.39
CA SER A 35 1.23 -10.03 9.64
C SER A 35 1.08 -9.63 8.17
N ARG A 36 2.10 -8.97 7.58
CA ARG A 36 2.16 -8.49 6.18
C ARG A 36 1.36 -7.23 5.85
N THR A 37 0.84 -6.49 6.83
CA THR A 37 0.33 -5.14 6.55
C THR A 37 1.45 -4.14 6.35
N GLN A 38 1.20 -3.09 5.57
CA GLN A 38 2.10 -1.94 5.39
C GLN A 38 1.43 -0.69 5.97
N TYR A 39 2.19 0.11 6.70
CA TYR A 39 1.75 1.39 7.24
C TYR A 39 2.54 2.51 6.58
N THR A 40 1.84 3.43 5.92
CA THR A 40 2.43 4.60 5.26
C THR A 40 1.78 5.88 5.77
N ASN A 41 2.58 6.93 5.90
CA ASN A 41 2.13 8.29 6.22
C ASN A 41 2.30 9.17 4.98
N ASP A 42 1.42 10.15 4.81
CA ASP A 42 1.31 10.93 3.58
C ASP A 42 2.53 11.84 3.31
N LYS A 43 3.35 12.11 4.33
CA LYS A 43 4.58 12.91 4.20
C LYS A 43 5.71 12.05 3.65
N GLY A 44 6.03 12.22 2.36
CA GLY A 44 7.14 11.53 1.69
C GLY A 44 6.73 10.29 0.89
N THR A 45 5.45 9.92 0.88
CA THR A 45 4.95 8.85 0.00
C THR A 45 4.84 9.35 -1.45
N SER A 46 5.39 8.58 -2.38
CA SER A 46 5.26 8.80 -3.82
C SER A 46 4.34 7.73 -4.43
N VAL A 47 3.56 8.10 -5.45
CA VAL A 47 2.73 7.15 -6.21
C VAL A 47 3.56 5.98 -6.73
N VAL A 48 4.78 6.28 -7.18
CA VAL A 48 5.74 5.30 -7.70
C VAL A 48 6.18 4.32 -6.60
N GLY A 49 6.47 4.82 -5.39
CA GLY A 49 6.83 4.00 -4.24
C GLY A 49 5.67 3.27 -3.54
N LEU A 50 4.42 3.53 -3.94
CA LEU A 50 3.23 2.80 -3.43
C LEU A 50 2.75 1.71 -4.39
N THR A 51 3.26 1.71 -5.62
CA THR A 51 2.85 0.79 -6.68
C THR A 51 4.04 0.01 -7.17
N SER A 52 4.87 0.63 -8.01
CA SER A 52 6.10 0.04 -8.51
C SER A 52 7.03 1.11 -9.09
N ASP A 53 8.33 0.94 -8.87
CA ASP A 53 9.40 1.76 -9.47
C ASP A 53 10.23 0.93 -10.46
N VAL A 54 10.83 1.58 -11.46
CA VAL A 54 11.79 0.95 -12.37
C VAL A 54 13.17 1.54 -12.11
N THR A 55 14.06 0.72 -11.58
CA THR A 55 15.43 1.11 -11.25
C THR A 55 16.42 0.42 -12.17
N LYS A 56 17.55 1.07 -12.47
CA LYS A 56 18.64 0.47 -13.23
C LYS A 56 19.65 -0.17 -12.29
N ASP A 57 19.88 -1.46 -12.42
CA ASP A 57 20.94 -2.14 -11.66
C ASP A 57 22.32 -1.76 -12.23
N ALA A 58 23.17 -1.23 -11.36
CA ALA A 58 24.53 -0.82 -11.70
C ALA A 58 25.45 -2.02 -11.98
N GLY A 59 25.13 -3.21 -11.45
CA GLY A 59 25.93 -4.42 -11.63
C GLY A 59 25.61 -5.18 -12.93
N ALA A 60 24.34 -5.44 -13.20
CA ALA A 60 23.90 -6.20 -14.37
C ALA A 60 23.60 -5.33 -15.62
N ASN A 61 23.56 -4.00 -15.46
CA ASN A 61 23.17 -3.06 -16.52
C ASN A 61 21.76 -3.34 -17.09
N GLN A 62 20.89 -3.92 -16.26
CA GLN A 62 19.51 -4.28 -16.56
C GLN A 62 18.53 -3.38 -15.78
N PHE A 63 17.31 -3.23 -16.30
CA PHE A 63 16.23 -2.59 -15.57
C PHE A 63 15.51 -3.62 -14.70
N VAL A 64 15.26 -3.25 -13.45
CA VAL A 64 14.56 -4.08 -12.46
C VAL A 64 13.30 -3.35 -11.96
N LEU A 65 12.25 -4.12 -11.69
CA LEU A 65 11.02 -3.60 -11.09
C LEU A 65 11.10 -3.74 -9.57
N GLN A 66 10.84 -2.66 -8.85
CA GLN A 66 10.76 -2.63 -7.40
C GLN A 66 9.32 -2.37 -6.95
N THR A 67 8.95 -2.84 -5.75
CA THR A 67 7.63 -2.69 -5.11
C THR A 67 7.83 -2.26 -3.67
#